data_AF-A0A8C0B2P0-F1
#
_entry.id   AF-A0A8C0B2P0-F1
#
_cell.length_a   1.000
_cell.length_b   1.000
_cell.length_c   1.000
_cell.angle_alpha   90.00
_cell.angle_beta   90.00
_cell.angle_gamma   90.00
#
_symmetry.space_group_name_H-M   'P 1'
#
loop_
_entity.id
_entity.type
_entity.pdbx_description
1 polymer ?
#
loop_
_entity_poly.entity_id
_entity_poly.type
_entity_poly.pdbx_seq_one_letter_code
_entity_poly.pdbx_strand_id
1 'polypeptide(L)'
;MRPTVKRLEAQLTHVAYRTLSVFLYLECFSILFLWSCFQTNLPIFKLKESTVRRRYSDFEWLRNELERESKVVVPPLPGKALLRQLPFRGDDGIFDDSFIEERKQALEQFINKVAGHPLAQNERCLHMFLQDEVIDKNYTPSKIRHT
;
A
#
# COMPACT_ATOMS: atom_id res chain seq x y z
N MET A 1 9.31 -26.37 -11.63
CA MET A 1 8.08 -26.58 -10.83
C MET A 1 7.67 -25.25 -10.22
N ARG A 2 6.49 -24.72 -10.57
CA ARG A 2 5.94 -23.51 -9.95
C ARG A 2 5.18 -23.92 -8.68
N PRO A 3 5.32 -23.27 -7.52
CA PRO A 3 4.54 -23.64 -6.36
C PRO A 3 3.10 -23.16 -6.55
N THR A 4 2.18 -24.12 -6.63
CA THR A 4 0.74 -23.93 -6.65
C THR A 4 0.27 -23.50 -5.26
N VAL A 5 -0.01 -22.21 -5.07
CA VAL A 5 -0.57 -21.71 -3.81
C VAL A 5 -2.04 -22.13 -3.73
N LYS A 6 -2.31 -23.09 -2.85
CA LYS A 6 -3.65 -23.64 -2.62
C LYS A 6 -4.53 -22.62 -1.87
N ARG A 7 -5.54 -22.16 -2.61
CA ARG A 7 -6.90 -21.78 -2.21
C ARG A 7 -7.30 -22.24 -0.79
N LEU A 8 -7.49 -21.29 0.12
CA LEU A 8 -8.38 -21.44 1.27
C LEU A 8 -9.64 -20.61 1.01
N GLU A 9 -10.70 -21.31 0.61
CA GLU A 9 -12.05 -20.73 0.57
C GLU A 9 -12.59 -20.60 1.99
N ALA A 10 -12.56 -19.39 2.53
CA ALA A 10 -13.45 -19.00 3.61
C ALA A 10 -14.55 -18.12 3.00
N GLN A 11 -15.71 -18.73 2.79
CA GLN A 11 -16.95 -18.06 2.43
C GLN A 11 -17.48 -17.27 3.64
N LEU A 12 -17.53 -15.95 3.54
CA LEU A 12 -18.57 -15.14 4.16
C LEU A 12 -18.75 -13.86 3.34
N THR A 13 -19.99 -13.68 2.93
CA THR A 13 -20.57 -12.72 2.00
C THR A 13 -20.56 -11.29 2.53
N HIS A 14 -19.87 -10.38 1.84
CA HIS A 14 -20.36 -9.07 1.41
C HIS A 14 -19.19 -8.38 0.70
N VAL A 15 -19.39 -8.11 -0.58
CA VAL A 15 -18.32 -7.60 -1.43
C VAL A 15 -18.09 -6.11 -1.12
N ALA A 16 -16.97 -5.77 -0.48
CA ALA A 16 -16.52 -4.39 -0.31
C ALA A 16 -15.00 -4.25 -0.32
N TYR A 17 -14.23 -5.09 0.40
CA TYR A 17 -12.76 -5.08 0.36
C TYR A 17 -12.24 -6.45 0.78
N ARG A 18 -11.41 -7.12 -0.02
CA ARG A 18 -10.71 -8.32 0.45
C ARG A 18 -9.29 -8.36 -0.09
N THR A 19 -8.36 -8.15 0.85
CA THR A 19 -6.93 -8.49 0.80
C THR A 19 -6.02 -7.50 0.06
N LEU A 20 -5.69 -6.38 0.74
CA LEU A 20 -4.43 -5.68 0.49
C LEU A 20 -3.27 -6.42 1.14
N SER A 21 -2.96 -7.64 0.67
CA SER A 21 -1.77 -8.33 1.18
C SER A 21 -0.53 -7.62 0.64
N VAL A 22 0.19 -7.07 1.59
CA VAL A 22 1.52 -6.52 1.41
C VAL A 22 2.51 -7.70 1.46
N PHE A 23 3.02 -8.15 0.32
CA PHE A 23 4.04 -9.19 0.27
C PHE A 23 5.43 -8.58 0.13
N LEU A 24 6.37 -9.08 0.93
CA LEU A 24 7.79 -8.74 0.80
C LEU A 24 8.51 -9.92 0.14
N TYR A 25 9.29 -9.62 -0.89
CA TYR A 25 10.29 -10.56 -1.41
C TYR A 25 11.68 -9.95 -1.21
N LEU A 26 12.51 -10.70 -0.50
CA LEU A 26 13.93 -10.44 -0.29
C LEU A 26 14.68 -10.74 -1.60
N GLU A 27 14.89 -9.72 -2.43
CA GLU A 27 15.89 -9.75 -3.49
C GLU A 27 16.70 -8.45 -3.44
N CYS A 28 17.88 -8.58 -2.84
CA CYS A 28 19.13 -7.79 -2.94
C CYS A 28 19.10 -6.24 -3.06
N PHE A 29 19.90 -5.61 -2.18
CA PHE A 29 20.37 -4.22 -2.16
C PHE A 29 19.31 -3.10 -1.98
N SER A 30 19.19 -2.67 -0.72
CA SER A 30 18.80 -1.32 -0.25
C SER A 30 17.33 -0.87 -0.33
N ILE A 31 16.40 -1.60 -0.92
CA ILE A 31 15.01 -1.11 -1.05
C ILE A 31 14.02 -2.25 -0.81
N LEU A 32 13.38 -2.28 0.38
CA LEU A 32 12.20 -3.11 0.61
C LEU A 32 11.13 -2.73 -0.43
N PHE A 33 10.95 -3.57 -1.45
CA PHE A 33 9.84 -3.43 -2.38
C PHE A 33 8.62 -4.13 -1.80
N LEU A 34 7.61 -3.34 -1.49
CA LEU A 34 6.31 -3.77 -1.02
C LEU A 34 5.46 -4.16 -2.24
N TRP A 35 5.08 -5.42 -2.40
CA TRP A 35 4.00 -5.76 -3.34
C TRP A 35 2.67 -5.45 -2.69
N SER A 36 1.92 -4.50 -3.22
CA SER A 36 0.53 -4.25 -2.86
C SER A 36 -0.36 -5.01 -3.84
N CYS A 37 -0.96 -6.11 -3.40
CA CYS A 37 -2.08 -6.74 -4.11
C CYS A 37 -3.37 -5.96 -3.77
N PHE A 38 -4.26 -5.72 -4.71
CA PHE A 38 -5.52 -5.01 -4.49
C PHE A 38 -6.63 -5.77 -5.20
N GLN A 39 -7.72 -6.09 -4.49
CA GLN A 39 -8.91 -6.69 -5.07
C GLN A 39 -10.15 -5.92 -4.59
N THR A 40 -11.00 -5.52 -5.54
CA THR A 40 -12.23 -4.77 -5.28
C THR A 40 -13.31 -5.09 -6.31
N ASN A 41 -14.56 -4.99 -5.90
CA ASN A 41 -15.71 -5.02 -6.80
C ASN A 41 -16.21 -3.63 -7.18
N LEU A 42 -15.72 -2.57 -6.52
CA LEU A 42 -16.27 -1.23 -6.66
C LEU A 42 -16.07 -0.72 -8.11
N PRO A 43 -17.10 -0.10 -8.71
CA PRO A 43 -17.02 0.39 -10.09
C PRO A 43 -16.08 1.58 -10.24
N ILE A 44 -15.72 2.27 -9.15
CA ILE A 44 -14.81 3.43 -9.18
C ILE A 44 -13.38 3.05 -9.56
N PHE A 45 -12.98 1.81 -9.31
CA PHE A 45 -11.66 1.28 -9.65
C PHE A 45 -11.68 0.64 -11.03
N LYS A 46 -10.70 0.97 -11.88
CA LYS A 46 -10.62 0.45 -13.26
C LYS A 46 -10.39 -1.06 -13.27
N LEU A 47 -9.40 -1.51 -12.50
CA LEU A 47 -9.07 -2.91 -12.32
C LEU A 47 -9.75 -3.48 -11.08
N LYS A 48 -10.35 -4.67 -11.22
CA LYS A 48 -10.93 -5.43 -10.10
C LYS A 48 -9.86 -6.15 -9.29
N GLU A 49 -8.73 -6.45 -9.91
CA GLU A 49 -7.54 -7.04 -9.31
C GLU A 49 -6.29 -6.35 -9.88
N SER A 50 -5.37 -5.91 -9.03
CA SER A 50 -4.07 -5.36 -9.43
C SER A 50 -2.99 -5.76 -8.44
N THR A 51 -1.75 -5.91 -8.92
CA THR A 51 -0.58 -6.13 -8.07
C THR A 51 0.51 -5.15 -8.47
N VAL A 52 0.90 -4.26 -7.56
CA VAL A 52 1.86 -3.18 -7.83
C VAL A 52 2.99 -3.15 -6.82
N ARG A 53 4.17 -2.72 -7.24
CA ARG A 53 5.34 -2.54 -6.37
C ARG A 53 5.39 -1.12 -5.81
N ARG A 54 5.49 -0.99 -4.49
CA ARG A 54 5.55 0.29 -3.77
C ARG A 54 6.68 0.30 -2.77
N ARG A 55 7.32 1.44 -2.61
CA ARG A 55 8.32 1.70 -1.56
C ARG A 55 7.64 2.43 -0.42
N TYR A 56 8.23 2.41 0.78
CA TYR A 56 7.74 3.21 1.90
C TYR A 56 7.61 4.71 1.54
N SER A 57 8.54 5.27 0.76
CA SER A 57 8.45 6.65 0.26
C SER A 57 7.20 6.94 -0.57
N ASP A 58 6.65 5.93 -1.25
CA ASP A 58 5.45 6.07 -2.06
C ASP A 58 4.21 6.16 -1.16
N PHE A 59 4.21 5.47 -0.01
CA PHE A 59 3.18 5.63 1.02
C PHE A 59 3.21 7.03 1.64
N GLU A 60 4.41 7.56 1.89
CA GLU A 60 4.54 8.94 2.38
C GLU A 60 4.02 9.95 1.37
N TRP A 61 4.34 9.73 0.09
CA TRP A 61 3.81 10.55 -1.00
C TRP A 61 2.28 10.50 -1.03
N LEU A 62 1.67 9.31 -1.00
CA LEU A 62 0.21 9.16 -1.00
C LEU A 62 -0.44 9.87 0.19
N ARG A 63 0.13 9.70 1.40
CA ARG A 63 -0.35 10.39 2.60
C ARG A 63 -0.35 11.90 2.42
N ASN A 64 0.78 12.47 1.99
CA ASN A 64 0.92 13.92 1.84
C ASN A 64 -0.04 14.46 0.77
N GLU A 65 -0.27 13.68 -0.28
CA GLU A 65 -1.19 14.03 -1.36
C GLU A 65 -2.64 14.07 -0.88
N LEU A 66 -3.06 13.06 -0.12
CA LEU A 66 -4.39 12.99 0.47
C LEU A 66 -4.62 14.07 1.53
N GLU A 67 -3.61 14.41 2.33
CA GLU A 67 -3.67 15.51 3.31
C GLU A 67 -3.80 16.88 2.63
N ARG A 68 -3.23 17.04 1.43
CA ARG A 68 -3.28 18.31 0.69
C ARG A 68 -4.59 18.50 -0.07
N GLU A 69 -5.03 17.46 -0.78
CA GLU A 69 -6.16 17.56 -1.72
C GLU A 69 -7.51 17.18 -1.08
N SER A 70 -7.48 16.37 -0.01
CA SER A 70 -8.68 15.81 0.60
C SER A 70 -8.84 16.21 2.08
N LYS A 71 -10.08 16.30 2.55
CA LYS A 71 -10.39 16.51 3.98
C LYS A 71 -10.38 15.20 4.78
N VAL A 72 -9.71 14.18 4.26
CA VAL A 72 -9.63 12.86 4.87
C VAL A 72 -8.70 12.93 6.06
N VAL A 73 -9.13 12.37 7.19
CA VAL A 73 -8.22 12.12 8.32
C VAL A 73 -7.34 10.96 7.93
N VAL A 74 -6.14 11.26 7.42
CA VAL A 74 -5.22 10.25 6.93
C VAL A 74 -4.59 9.51 8.13
N PRO A 75 -4.68 8.17 8.19
CA PRO A 75 -4.09 7.41 9.29
C PRO A 75 -2.56 7.60 9.36
N PRO A 76 -1.96 7.50 10.55
CA PRO A 76 -0.52 7.65 10.71
C PRO A 76 0.22 6.52 10.00
N LEU A 77 1.35 6.86 9.36
CA LEU A 77 2.29 5.88 8.83
C LEU A 77 3.23 5.39 9.95
N PRO A 78 3.72 4.14 9.89
CA PRO A 78 4.75 3.69 10.81
C PRO A 78 6.00 4.56 10.63
N GLY A 79 6.58 5.05 11.73
CA GLY A 79 7.63 6.07 11.69
C GLY A 79 8.82 5.70 10.81
N LYS A 80 9.47 6.74 10.24
CA LYS A 80 10.78 6.59 9.59
C LYS A 80 11.76 6.05 10.62
N ALA A 81 12.17 4.80 10.46
CA ALA A 81 13.12 4.16 11.37
C ALA A 81 14.56 4.62 11.12
N LEU A 82 14.77 5.94 11.10
CA LEU A 82 16.08 6.58 10.89
C LEU A 82 17.09 6.11 11.94
N LEU A 83 16.65 5.91 13.18
CA LEU A 83 17.49 5.38 14.27
C LEU A 83 17.95 3.94 14.01
N ARG A 84 17.15 3.12 13.33
CA ARG A 84 17.49 1.72 12.99
C ARG A 84 18.43 1.62 11.79
N GLN A 85 18.72 2.72 11.10
CA GLN A 85 19.71 2.78 10.01
C GLN A 85 21.13 3.11 10.50
N LEU A 86 21.30 3.43 11.79
CA LEU A 86 22.61 3.74 12.35
C LEU A 86 23.50 2.50 12.39
N PRO A 87 24.79 2.62 12.03
CA PRO A 87 25.75 1.53 12.17
C PRO A 87 26.02 1.22 13.65
N PHE A 88 26.53 0.01 13.94
CA PHE A 88 26.92 -0.47 15.28
C PHE A 88 25.77 -0.70 16.28
N ARG A 89 24.61 -1.16 15.79
CA ARG A 89 23.52 -1.66 16.64
C ARG A 89 23.76 -3.15 16.97
N GLY A 90 23.25 -3.58 18.12
CA GLY A 90 23.24 -5.00 18.51
C GLY A 90 22.10 -5.81 17.89
N ASP A 91 21.26 -5.18 17.06
CA ASP A 91 20.15 -5.76 16.31
C ASP A 91 20.43 -5.66 14.80
N ASP A 92 19.69 -6.43 13.97
CA ASP A 92 19.77 -6.37 12.50
C ASP A 92 19.17 -5.07 11.91
N GLY A 93 18.85 -4.08 12.76
CA GLY A 93 18.43 -2.74 12.38
C GLY A 93 17.16 -2.72 11.53
N ILE A 94 17.28 -2.30 10.27
CA ILE A 94 16.17 -2.28 9.31
C ILE A 94 15.88 -3.64 8.66
N PHE A 95 16.78 -4.61 8.85
CA PHE A 95 16.65 -5.99 8.35
C PHE A 95 16.09 -6.94 9.40
N ASP A 96 15.81 -6.44 10.61
CA ASP A 96 15.15 -7.21 11.66
C ASP A 96 13.74 -7.65 11.22
N ASP A 97 13.50 -8.97 11.25
CA ASP A 97 12.24 -9.56 10.76
C ASP A 97 11.02 -9.05 11.52
N SER A 98 11.15 -8.82 12.84
CA SER A 98 10.04 -8.33 13.67
C SER A 98 9.61 -6.92 13.27
N PHE A 99 10.60 -6.07 12.98
CA PHE A 99 10.38 -4.71 12.48
C PHE A 99 9.77 -4.68 11.09
N ILE A 100 10.23 -5.57 10.22
CA ILE A 100 9.70 -5.70 8.87
C ILE A 100 8.22 -6.09 8.92
N GLU A 101 7.86 -7.08 9.74
CA GLU A 101 6.48 -7.54 9.88
C GLU A 101 5.58 -6.48 10.53
N GLU A 102 6.05 -5.82 11.60
CA GLU A 102 5.32 -4.71 12.25
C GLU A 102 5.03 -3.59 11.24
N ARG A 103 6.04 -3.19 10.47
CA ARG A 103 5.88 -2.17 9.43
C ARG A 103 4.91 -2.63 8.34
N LYS A 104 5.00 -3.87 7.89
CA LYS A 104 4.07 -4.46 6.91
C LYS A 104 2.63 -4.39 7.41
N GLN A 105 2.37 -4.82 8.64
CA GLN A 105 1.05 -4.78 9.23
C GLN A 105 0.51 -3.35 9.34
N ALA A 106 1.35 -2.40 9.74
CA ALA A 106 0.96 -0.99 9.81
C ALA A 106 0.67 -0.38 8.43
N LEU A 107 1.47 -0.68 7.41
CA LEU A 107 1.25 -0.22 6.04
C LEU A 107 -0.01 -0.84 5.43
N GLU A 108 -0.27 -2.12 5.69
CA GLU A 108 -1.50 -2.81 5.30
C GLU A 108 -2.74 -2.16 5.94
N GLN A 109 -2.69 -1.87 7.24
CA GLN A 109 -3.78 -1.18 7.92
C GLN A 109 -4.00 0.23 7.36
N PHE A 110 -2.93 0.97 7.07
CA PHE A 110 -2.99 2.30 6.46
C PHE A 110 -3.73 2.25 5.12
N ILE A 111 -3.28 1.38 4.20
CA ILE A 111 -3.83 1.37 2.83
C ILE A 111 -5.26 0.84 2.80
N ASN A 112 -5.61 -0.14 3.65
CA ASN A 112 -6.99 -0.61 3.79
C ASN A 112 -7.94 0.51 4.26
N LYS A 113 -7.53 1.31 5.25
CA LYS A 113 -8.33 2.44 5.76
C LYS A 113 -8.51 3.52 4.69
N VAL A 114 -7.44 3.87 3.98
CA VAL A 114 -7.47 4.86 2.90
C VAL A 114 -8.33 4.38 1.73
N ALA A 115 -8.11 3.16 1.25
CA ALA A 115 -8.85 2.59 0.13
C ALA A 115 -10.34 2.39 0.45
N GLY A 116 -10.70 2.20 1.73
CA GLY A 116 -12.08 2.11 2.20
C GLY A 116 -12.80 3.46 2.33
N HIS A 117 -12.08 4.58 2.28
CA HIS A 117 -12.65 5.90 2.57
C HIS A 117 -13.26 6.54 1.30
N PRO A 118 -14.56 6.86 1.24
CA PRO A 118 -15.23 7.35 0.02
C PRO A 118 -14.58 8.61 -0.58
N LEU A 119 -14.15 9.56 0.27
CA LEU A 119 -13.46 10.76 -0.21
C LEU A 119 -12.10 10.45 -0.82
N ALA A 120 -11.34 9.48 -0.28
CA ALA A 120 -10.05 9.10 -0.82
C ALA A 120 -10.20 8.31 -2.14
N GLN A 121 -11.28 7.51 -2.26
CA GLN A 121 -11.62 6.82 -3.51
C GLN A 121 -11.88 7.75 -4.68
N ASN A 122 -12.31 8.99 -4.40
CA ASN A 122 -12.49 10.00 -5.43
C ASN A 122 -11.18 10.65 -5.87
N GLU A 123 -10.06 10.44 -5.18
CA GLU A 123 -8.79 11.07 -5.51
C GLU A 123 -7.96 10.25 -6.50
N ARG A 124 -7.46 10.89 -7.57
CA ARG A 124 -6.65 10.21 -8.59
C ARG A 124 -5.37 9.60 -8.04
N CYS A 125 -4.77 10.21 -7.02
CA CYS A 125 -3.55 9.71 -6.39
C CYS A 125 -3.70 8.29 -5.83
N LEU A 126 -4.87 7.95 -5.28
CA LEU A 126 -5.14 6.61 -4.75
C LEU A 126 -5.19 5.56 -5.87
N HIS A 127 -5.81 5.88 -7.00
CA HIS A 127 -5.90 4.97 -8.14
C HIS A 127 -4.53 4.75 -8.77
N MET A 128 -3.76 5.82 -8.96
CA MET A 128 -2.38 5.71 -9.44
C MET A 128 -1.52 4.88 -8.48
N PHE A 129 -1.73 5.04 -7.17
CA PHE A 129 -1.04 4.24 -6.17
C PHE A 129 -1.42 2.76 -6.22
N LEU A 130 -2.68 2.39 -6.43
CA LEU A 130 -3.15 1.00 -6.37
C LEU A 130 -3.11 0.24 -7.69
N GLN A 131 -3.19 0.94 -8.83
CA GLN A 131 -3.44 0.31 -10.14
C GLN A 131 -2.32 0.51 -11.14
N ASP A 132 -1.63 1.65 -11.13
CA ASP A 132 -0.60 1.94 -12.13
C ASP A 132 0.72 1.27 -11.74
N GLU A 133 1.55 0.80 -12.68
CA GLU A 133 2.83 0.19 -12.30
C GLU A 133 3.79 1.21 -11.68
N VAL A 134 3.78 2.44 -12.20
CA VAL A 134 4.67 3.54 -11.80
C VAL A 134 3.83 4.74 -11.36
N ILE A 135 4.23 5.38 -10.27
CA ILE A 135 3.62 6.63 -9.78
C ILE A 135 4.25 7.81 -10.52
N ASP A 136 3.44 8.56 -11.26
CA ASP A 136 3.84 9.84 -11.83
C ASP A 136 3.73 10.95 -10.78
N LYS A 137 4.88 11.43 -10.30
CA LYS A 137 4.95 12.51 -9.30
C LYS A 137 4.63 13.89 -9.86
N ASN A 138 4.61 14.05 -11.19
CA ASN A 138 4.29 15.29 -11.88
C ASN A 138 2.82 15.33 -12.34
N TYR A 139 2.00 14.38 -11.89
CA TYR A 139 0.60 14.32 -12.27
C TYR A 139 -0.16 15.57 -11.80
N THR A 140 -1.22 15.93 -12.52
CA THR A 140 -2.12 17.02 -12.11
C THR A 140 -3.15 16.48 -11.11
N PRO A 141 -3.21 17.00 -9.87
CA PRO A 141 -4.22 16.63 -8.89
C PRO A 141 -5.63 16.77 -9.47
N SER A 142 -6.42 15.71 -9.35
CA SER A 142 -7.77 15.66 -9.91
C SER A 142 -8.60 14.57 -9.27
N LYS A 143 -9.92 14.75 -9.28
CA LYS A 143 -10.86 13.71 -8.89
C LYS A 143 -11.08 12.71 -10.01
N ILE A 144 -11.40 11.47 -9.65
CA ILE A 144 -11.84 10.45 -10.58
C ILE A 144 -13.16 10.89 -11.20
N ARG A 145 -13.19 10.92 -12.53
CA ARG A 145 -14.42 11.18 -13.28
C ARG A 145 -15.19 9.87 -13.38
N HIS A 146 -16.41 9.85 -12.84
CA HIS A 146 -17.35 8.76 -13.09
C HIS A 146 -17.82 8.88 -14.55
N THR A 147 -17.30 8.02 -15.42
CA THR A 147 -17.86 7.81 -16.77
C THR A 147 -18.94 6.76 -16.72
#